data_AF-A0A099SG05-F1
#
_entry.id   AF-A0A099SG05-F1
#
_cell.length_a   1.000
_cell.length_b   1.000
_cell.length_c   1.000
_cell.angle_alpha   90.00
_cell.angle_beta   90.00
_cell.angle_gamma   90.00
#
_symmetry.space_group_name_H-M   'P 1'
#
loop_
_entity.id
_entity.type
_entity.pdbx_description
1 polymer ?
#
loop_
_entity_poly.entity_id
_entity_poly.type
_entity_poly.pdbx_seq_one_letter_code
_entity_poly.pdbx_strand_id
1 'polypeptide(L)' 'MATAEITLVLEESDNIALQQVLGELEGILFYKLKHREAFVRYDSQKISYDQILESVLQASYRISRFYVTEMDSQ' A
#
# COMPACT_ATOMS: atom_id res chain seq x y z
N MET A 1 1.48 -7.34 17.66
CA MET A 1 1.62 -7.32 16.18
C MET A 1 1.79 -5.87 15.80
N ALA A 2 2.87 -5.50 15.12
CA ALA A 2 3.06 -4.13 14.67
C ALA A 2 2.44 -3.99 13.29
N THR A 3 1.30 -3.32 13.22
CA THR A 3 0.61 -3.07 11.95
C THR A 3 0.74 -1.61 11.59
N ALA A 4 0.89 -1.34 10.31
CA ALA A 4 0.91 0.01 9.78
C ALA A 4 0.00 0.10 8.56
N GLU A 5 -0.42 1.31 8.25
CA GLU A 5 -1.22 1.62 7.07
C GLU A 5 -0.47 2.62 6.21
N ILE A 6 -0.32 2.32 4.92
CA ILE A 6 0.11 3.29 3.91
C ILE A 6 -1.09 3.64 3.03
N THR A 7 -1.33 4.94 2.89
CA THR A 7 -2.30 5.49 1.94
C THR A 7 -1.54 6.02 0.74
N LEU A 8 -1.80 5.48 -0.44
CA LEU A 8 -1.20 5.91 -1.71
C LEU A 8 -2.24 6.68 -2.52
N VAL A 9 -1.93 7.92 -2.88
CA VAL A 9 -2.75 8.75 -3.78
C VAL A 9 -2.24 8.57 -5.20
N LEU A 10 -3.01 7.89 -6.05
CA LEU A 10 -2.69 7.56 -7.42
C LEU A 10 -3.13 8.69 -8.37
N GLU A 11 -2.33 8.99 -9.40
CA GLU A 11 -2.69 9.99 -10.43
C GLU A 11 -3.83 9.48 -11.34
N GLU A 12 -3.82 8.20 -11.70
CA GLU A 12 -4.79 7.56 -12.59
C GLU A 12 -5.55 6.43 -11.91
N SER A 13 -6.78 6.19 -12.35
CA SER A 13 -7.71 5.22 -11.76
C SER A 13 -7.63 3.82 -12.39
N ASP A 14 -6.52 3.48 -13.06
CA ASP A 14 -6.35 2.16 -13.68
C ASP A 14 -5.97 1.11 -12.62
N ASN A 15 -6.97 0.71 -11.85
CA ASN A 15 -6.81 0.25 -10.47
C ASN A 15 -6.87 -1.28 -10.30
N ILE A 16 -7.14 -2.02 -11.38
CA ILE A 16 -7.37 -3.47 -11.31
C ILE A 16 -6.06 -4.22 -11.06
N ALA A 17 -4.94 -3.75 -11.60
CA ALA A 17 -3.64 -4.42 -11.44
C ALA A 17 -3.00 -4.14 -10.06
N LEU A 18 -3.29 -3.02 -9.41
CA LEU A 18 -2.67 -2.65 -8.13
C LEU A 18 -2.99 -3.66 -7.02
N GLN A 19 -4.23 -4.13 -6.96
CA GLN A 19 -4.62 -5.16 -5.99
C GLN A 19 -3.85 -6.48 -6.21
N GLN A 20 -3.56 -6.84 -7.46
CA GLN A 20 -2.81 -8.05 -7.78
C GLN A 20 -1.36 -7.90 -7.32
N VAL A 21 -0.70 -6.78 -7.66
CA VAL A 21 0.68 -6.48 -7.26
C VAL A 21 0.83 -6.52 -5.74
N LEU A 22 -0.08 -5.87 -5.02
CA LEU A 22 -0.06 -5.84 -3.56
C LEU A 22 -0.43 -7.20 -2.94
N GLY A 23 -1.25 -8.00 -3.63
CA GLY A 23 -1.63 -9.35 -3.19
C GLY A 23 -0.47 -10.35 -3.25
N GLU A 24 0.54 -10.10 -4.07
CA GLU A 24 1.76 -10.93 -4.15
C GLU A 24 2.76 -10.65 -3.02
N LEU A 25 2.60 -9.52 -2.31
CA LEU A 25 3.50 -9.12 -1.24
C LEU A 25 3.15 -9.81 0.08
N GLU A 26 4.09 -10.62 0.58
CA GLU A 26 3.95 -11.22 1.91
C GLU A 26 3.99 -10.13 2.99
N GLY A 27 2.97 -10.11 3.86
CA GLY A 27 2.83 -9.13 4.93
C GLY A 27 1.74 -8.09 4.69
N ILE A 28 1.12 -8.05 3.52
CA ILE A 28 -0.11 -7.28 3.31
C ILE A 28 -1.27 -7.97 4.02
N LEU A 29 -1.93 -7.23 4.91
CA LEU A 29 -3.04 -7.72 5.72
C LEU A 29 -4.39 -7.32 5.13
N PHE A 30 -4.47 -6.12 4.57
CA PHE A 30 -5.70 -5.58 4.01
C PHE A 30 -5.42 -4.55 2.92
N TYR A 31 -6.23 -4.56 1.88
CA TYR A 31 -6.20 -3.59 0.80
C TYR A 31 -7.60 -3.05 0.56
N LYS A 32 -7.72 -1.73 0.42
CA LYS A 32 -8.95 -1.07 0.02
C LYS A 32 -8.63 0.13 -0.85
N LEU A 33 -9.29 0.20 -1.99
CA LEU A 33 -9.20 1.33 -2.87
C LEU A 33 -10.47 2.18 -2.80
N LYS A 34 -10.31 3.50 -2.74
CA LYS A 34 -11.40 4.46 -2.79
C LYS A 34 -11.02 5.60 -3.72
N HIS A 35 -11.65 5.66 -4.89
CA HIS A 35 -11.32 6.61 -5.97
C HIS A 35 -9.86 6.56 -6.40
N ARG A 36 -9.02 7.45 -5.85
CA ARG A 36 -7.59 7.59 -6.12
C ARG A 36 -6.73 7.21 -4.93
N GLU A 37 -7.34 6.86 -3.80
CA GLU A 37 -6.64 6.55 -2.56
C GLU A 37 -6.64 5.04 -2.34
N ALA A 38 -5.47 4.42 -2.38
CA ALA A 38 -5.26 3.03 -2.03
C ALA A 38 -4.78 2.94 -0.58
N PHE A 39 -5.63 2.37 0.28
CA PHE A 39 -5.35 2.10 1.68
C PHE A 39 -4.82 0.68 1.80
N VAL A 40 -3.56 0.57 2.22
CA VAL A 40 -2.87 -0.72 2.36
C VAL A 40 -2.45 -0.88 3.81
N ARG A 41 -3.01 -1.86 4.51
CA ARG A 41 -2.54 -2.28 5.82
C ARG A 41 -1.59 -3.43 5.69
N TYR A 42 -0.48 -3.34 6.39
CA TYR A 42 0.59 -4.31 6.33
C TYR A 42 1.19 -4.54 7.72
N ASP A 43 1.80 -5.71 7.88
CA ASP A 43 2.60 -6.06 9.05
C ASP A 43 4.00 -5.45 8.88
N SER A 44 4.30 -4.42 9.69
CA SER A 44 5.56 -3.68 9.59
C SER A 44 6.78 -4.51 10.03
N GLN A 45 6.56 -5.69 10.63
CA GLN A 45 7.64 -6.63 10.93
C GLN A 45 7.98 -7.54 9.74
N LYS A 46 7.07 -7.69 8.78
CA LYS A 46 7.25 -8.52 7.58
C LYS A 46 7.63 -7.71 6.35
N ILE A 47 6.99 -6.57 6.16
CA ILE A 47 7.18 -5.70 4.99
C ILE A 47 7.19 -4.24 5.42
N SER A 48 8.03 -3.44 4.77
CA SER A 48 8.12 -2.00 5.03
C SER A 48 7.34 -1.22 3.98
N TYR A 49 6.88 -0.01 4.32
CA TYR A 49 6.18 0.83 3.35
C TYR A 49 7.03 1.15 2.10
N ASP A 50 8.36 1.25 2.23
CA ASP A 50 9.26 1.47 1.09
C ASP A 50 9.14 0.34 0.06
N GLN A 51 9.14 -0.93 0.50
CA GLN A 51 8.98 -2.08 -0.40
C GLN A 51 7.63 -2.09 -1.10
N ILE A 52 6.57 -1.71 -0.37
CA ILE A 52 5.23 -1.54 -0.95
C ILE A 52 5.27 -0.45 -2.01
N LEU A 53 5.85 0.71 -1.71
CA LEU A 53 5.96 1.84 -2.63
C LEU A 53 6.75 1.45 -3.89
N GLU A 54 7.89 0.78 -3.74
CA GLU A 54 8.72 0.29 -4.85
C GLU A 54 7.94 -0.66 -5.76
N SER A 55 7.18 -1.59 -5.20
CA SER A 55 6.37 -2.53 -5.97
C SER A 55 5.30 -1.82 -6.81
N VAL A 56 4.66 -0.80 -6.23
CA VAL A 56 3.67 0.02 -6.93
C VAL A 56 4.32 0.84 -8.05
N LEU A 57 5.47 1.45 -7.79
CA LEU A 57 6.22 2.19 -8.80
C LEU A 57 6.72 1.29 -9.94
N GLN A 58 7.17 0.07 -9.63
CA GLN A 58 7.59 -0.93 -10.63
C GLN A 58 6.42 -1.37 -11.53
N ALA A 59 5.22 -1.43 -10.97
CA ALA A 59 3.99 -1.69 -11.72
C ALA A 59 3.51 -0.49 -12.57
N SER A 60 4.36 0.52 -12.77
CA SER A 60 4.09 1.72 -13.57
C SER A 60 2.95 2.61 -13.04
N TYR A 61 2.61 2.48 -11.76
CA TYR A 61 1.67 3.38 -11.11
C TYR A 61 2.35 4.69 -10.73
N ARG A 62 1.67 5.80 -11.01
CA ARG A 62 2.11 7.12 -10.58
C ARG A 62 1.44 7.50 -9.26
N ILE A 63 2.27 7.73 -8.25
CA ILE A 63 1.84 8.12 -6.91
C ILE A 63 2.05 9.63 -6.77
N SER A 64 0.96 10.40 -6.66
CA SER A 64 1.04 11.84 -6.38
C SER A 64 1.53 12.13 -4.97
N ARG A 65 1.06 11.34 -4.01
CA ARG A 65 1.36 11.52 -2.59
C ARG A 65 1.14 10.21 -1.84
N PHE A 66 1.86 10.03 -0.75
CA PHE A 66 1.62 8.94 0.17
C PHE A 66 1.65 9.41 1.62
N TYR A 67 1.00 8.65 2.49
CA TYR A 67 0.95 8.87 3.93
C TYR A 67 1.15 7.54 4.63
N VAL A 68 1.98 7.51 5.66
CA VAL A 68 2.20 6.32 6.49
C VAL A 68 1.67 6.62 7.89
N THR A 69 0.88 5.69 8.41
CA THR A 69 0.37 5.73 9.78
C THR A 69 0.79 4.45 10.47
N GLU A 70 1.61 4.57 11.51
CA GLU A 70 1.96 3.45 12.39
C GLU A 70 0.82 3.23 13.39
N MET A 71 0.37 1.98 13.53
CA MET A 71 -0.67 1.62 14.49
C MET A 71 0.00 0.85 15.63
N ASP A 72 0.54 1.59 16.60
CA ASP A 72 1.00 0.99 17.85
C ASP A 72 -0.19 0.39 18.61
N SER A 73 -0.11 -0.90 18.88
CA SER A 73 -1.01 -1.58 19.82
C SER A 73 -0.60 -1.17 21.24
N GLN A 74 -1.27 -0.18 21.83
CA GLN A 74 -1.20 0.07 23.28
C GLN A 74 -1.85 -1.06 24.07
#